data_AF-A0A8W8L678-F1
#
_entry.id   AF-A0A8W8L678-F1
#
_cell.length_a   1.000
_cell.length_b   1.000
_cell.length_c   1.000
_cell.angle_alpha   90.00
_cell.angle_beta   90.00
_cell.angle_gamma   90.00
#
_symmetry.space_group_name_H-M   'P 1'
#
loop_
_entity.id
_entity.type
_entity.pdbx_description
1 polymer ?
#
loop_
_entity_poly.entity_id
_entity_poly.type
_entity_poly.pdbx_seq_one_letter_code
_entity_poly.pdbx_strand_id
1 'polypeptide(L)'
;MFKDGLKLEKSREIRKMSSGNKTSAQAQQKFTNLRKRLDQLGYRQTLGLESLPLVEKLFADLVHTTESLKNTKLQLGKTEVESKDVDSAIEPYKSDNAKLVKENNDLHQQIIKQKDESDAIVRELKASLRKLEHENADLIFLNNQYVHKVKQLEKESREKSDRILNLQEKNFHAVVQTPGGKKKSIPFRRQRMEIDCAVPPSEGPMKNAFIAADDPYVADLLQVADSKIAELEKKVNMVCDEKEVLDRKLKSFKQQVANRGRNRRLNRMLEGGRPSDVVALEARNRANERMISHLTSRLTSCSRKLGTERKYQDCNAIKEEQEVSLSKSKITIRDKRLESRSWSLISEMWTMAKRLETDKNQVVRTADREMMEAKDELEKSRHELEDLDLTIAQYKAEKREEQRDQ
;
A
#
# COMPACT_ATOMS: atom_id res chain seq x y z
N MET A 1 27.88 -114.07 55.83
CA MET A 1 26.85 -113.01 55.77
C MET A 1 27.17 -111.74 56.58
N PHE A 2 28.06 -111.73 57.59
CA PHE A 2 28.33 -110.52 58.39
C PHE A 2 29.41 -109.54 57.85
N LYS A 3 30.23 -109.93 56.85
CA LYS A 3 31.30 -109.06 56.31
C LYS A 3 30.87 -108.13 55.16
N ASP A 4 29.78 -108.45 54.45
CA ASP A 4 29.31 -107.64 53.32
C ASP A 4 28.44 -106.44 53.75
N GLY A 5 27.78 -106.54 54.90
CA GLY A 5 27.02 -105.42 55.49
C GLY A 5 27.90 -104.23 55.88
N LEU A 6 29.04 -104.49 56.55
CA LEU A 6 29.97 -103.42 56.98
C LEU A 6 30.65 -102.69 55.80
N LYS A 7 30.88 -103.37 54.67
CA LYS A 7 31.48 -102.74 53.47
C LYS A 7 30.48 -101.83 52.75
N LEU A 8 29.21 -102.21 52.71
CA LEU A 8 28.15 -101.37 52.15
C LEU A 8 27.85 -100.15 53.02
N GLU A 9 27.91 -100.30 54.35
CA GLU A 9 27.66 -99.22 55.30
C GLU A 9 28.80 -98.18 55.28
N LYS A 10 30.07 -98.62 55.32
CA LYS A 10 31.22 -97.72 55.11
C LYS A 10 31.19 -97.03 53.73
N SER A 11 30.79 -97.73 52.67
CA SER A 11 30.71 -97.13 51.33
C SER A 11 29.57 -96.12 51.18
N ARG A 12 28.46 -96.29 51.92
CA ARG A 12 27.36 -95.31 52.01
C ARG A 12 27.78 -94.09 52.83
N GLU A 13 28.52 -94.30 53.92
CA GLU A 13 28.98 -93.24 54.81
C GLU A 13 30.08 -92.37 54.16
N ILE A 14 31.03 -92.98 53.44
CA ILE A 14 32.02 -92.27 52.63
C ILE A 14 31.34 -91.49 51.48
N ARG A 15 30.29 -92.04 50.85
CA ARG A 15 29.50 -91.30 49.84
C ARG A 15 28.71 -90.14 50.44
N LYS A 16 28.11 -90.30 51.63
CA LYS A 16 27.44 -89.21 52.35
C LYS A 16 28.42 -88.10 52.73
N MET A 17 29.57 -88.44 53.29
CA MET A 17 30.65 -87.51 53.66
C MET A 17 31.24 -86.79 52.43
N SER A 18 31.44 -87.51 51.32
CA SER A 18 31.89 -86.92 50.04
C SER A 18 30.83 -86.00 49.42
N SER A 19 29.54 -86.33 49.55
CA SER A 19 28.45 -85.47 49.07
C SER A 19 28.30 -84.21 49.92
N GLY A 20 28.43 -84.31 51.25
CA GLY A 20 28.39 -83.18 52.18
C GLY A 20 29.57 -82.22 52.02
N ASN A 21 30.77 -82.74 51.74
CA ASN A 21 31.93 -81.90 51.43
C ASN A 21 31.80 -81.22 50.05
N LYS A 22 31.15 -81.86 49.07
CA LYS A 22 30.88 -81.23 47.76
C LYS A 22 29.86 -80.11 47.85
N THR A 23 28.81 -80.26 48.66
CA THR A 23 27.82 -79.18 48.88
C THR A 23 28.42 -78.02 49.66
N SER A 24 29.25 -78.28 50.68
CA SER A 24 29.99 -77.24 51.41
C SER A 24 31.00 -76.51 50.51
N ALA A 25 31.79 -77.23 49.70
CA ALA A 25 32.74 -76.61 48.77
C ALA A 25 32.04 -75.74 47.70
N GLN A 26 30.89 -76.19 47.18
CA GLN A 26 30.07 -75.39 46.26
C GLN A 26 29.48 -74.15 46.96
N ALA A 27 29.04 -74.25 48.21
CA ALA A 27 28.54 -73.10 48.97
C ALA A 27 29.64 -72.07 49.23
N GLN A 28 30.86 -72.50 49.59
CA GLN A 28 32.03 -71.64 49.75
C GLN A 28 32.43 -70.94 48.44
N GLN A 29 32.35 -71.67 47.31
CA GLN A 29 32.66 -71.10 45.99
C GLN A 29 31.62 -70.06 45.56
N LYS A 30 30.33 -70.31 45.82
CA LYS A 30 29.27 -69.32 45.61
C LYS A 30 29.43 -68.11 46.53
N PHE A 31 29.83 -68.33 47.79
CA PHE A 31 30.10 -67.26 48.75
C PHE A 31 31.22 -66.34 48.29
N THR A 32 32.34 -66.90 47.88
CA THR A 32 33.48 -66.11 47.40
C THR A 32 33.14 -65.34 46.12
N ASN A 33 32.34 -65.92 45.21
CA ASN A 33 31.91 -65.24 43.99
C ASN A 33 30.91 -64.11 44.24
N LEU A 34 29.88 -64.34 45.08
CA LEU A 34 28.91 -63.33 45.48
C LEU A 34 29.60 -62.20 46.27
N ARG A 35 30.52 -62.56 47.16
CA ARG A 35 31.29 -61.60 47.95
C ARG A 35 32.13 -60.69 47.08
N LYS A 36 32.86 -61.24 46.10
CA LYS A 36 33.64 -60.44 45.14
C LYS A 36 32.76 -59.45 44.36
N ARG A 37 31.56 -59.87 43.93
CA ARG A 37 30.59 -58.99 43.25
C ARG A 37 30.05 -57.87 44.15
N LEU A 38 29.74 -58.18 45.41
CA LEU A 38 29.29 -57.18 46.38
C LEU A 38 30.41 -56.21 46.77
N ASP A 39 31.64 -56.70 46.96
CA ASP A 39 32.81 -55.87 47.24
C ASP A 39 33.13 -54.90 46.08
N GLN A 40 32.96 -55.35 44.83
CA GLN A 40 33.09 -54.51 43.64
C GLN A 40 32.05 -53.38 43.60
N LEU A 41 30.86 -53.60 44.18
CA LEU A 41 29.80 -52.60 44.32
C LEU A 41 29.94 -51.77 45.61
N GLY A 42 30.97 -52.03 46.43
CA GLY A 42 31.27 -51.28 47.65
C GLY A 42 30.58 -51.81 48.91
N TYR A 43 29.82 -52.91 48.84
CA TYR A 43 29.13 -53.50 49.98
C TYR A 43 30.06 -54.41 50.78
N ARG A 44 30.81 -53.83 51.73
CA ARG A 44 31.86 -54.53 52.49
C ARG A 44 31.41 -55.13 53.83
N GLN A 45 30.13 -55.08 54.19
CA GLN A 45 29.62 -55.64 55.46
C GLN A 45 29.83 -57.16 55.55
N THR A 46 30.10 -57.71 56.74
CA THR A 46 30.31 -59.15 56.92
C THR A 46 29.04 -59.95 56.64
N LEU A 47 29.14 -61.02 55.84
CA LEU A 47 28.01 -61.85 55.41
C LEU A 47 28.15 -63.26 56.01
N GLY A 48 27.07 -63.78 56.61
CA GLY A 48 27.00 -65.16 57.08
C GLY A 48 26.71 -66.14 55.93
N LEU A 49 27.08 -67.42 56.10
CA LEU A 49 26.80 -68.47 55.11
C LEU A 49 25.30 -68.77 55.00
N GLU A 50 24.53 -68.60 56.07
CA GLU A 50 23.09 -68.88 56.13
C GLU A 50 22.25 -67.88 55.30
N SER A 51 22.71 -66.64 55.15
CA SER A 51 21.98 -65.60 54.39
C SER A 51 22.30 -65.62 52.90
N LEU A 52 23.27 -66.43 52.47
CA LEU A 52 23.76 -66.47 51.10
C LEU A 52 22.69 -66.77 50.03
N PRO A 53 21.81 -67.78 50.20
CA PRO A 53 20.81 -68.10 49.17
C PRO A 53 19.80 -66.97 48.94
N LEU A 54 19.49 -66.19 49.98
CA LEU A 54 18.57 -65.06 49.90
C LEU A 54 19.25 -63.86 49.23
N VAL A 55 20.49 -63.54 49.63
CA VAL A 55 21.25 -62.43 49.03
C VAL A 55 21.55 -62.70 47.55
N GLU A 56 21.85 -63.95 47.18
CA GLU A 56 22.06 -64.34 45.78
C GLU A 56 20.80 -64.11 44.93
N LYS A 57 19.61 -64.49 45.43
CA LYS A 57 18.33 -64.25 44.75
C LYS A 57 18.00 -62.76 44.63
N LEU A 58 18.09 -62.02 45.73
CA LEU A 58 17.83 -60.57 45.72
C LEU A 58 18.80 -59.82 44.80
N PHE A 59 20.06 -60.23 44.77
CA PHE A 59 21.06 -59.66 43.88
C PHE A 59 20.76 -59.98 42.41
N ALA A 60 20.39 -61.23 42.11
CA ALA A 60 19.97 -61.62 40.76
C ALA A 60 18.73 -60.84 40.31
N ASP A 61 17.73 -60.69 41.18
CA ASP A 61 16.52 -59.90 40.90
C ASP A 61 16.84 -58.42 40.71
N LEU A 62 17.75 -57.85 41.50
CA LEU A 62 18.18 -56.45 41.36
C LEU A 62 18.93 -56.22 40.04
N VAL A 63 19.83 -57.14 39.67
CA VAL A 63 20.54 -57.09 38.39
C VAL A 63 19.54 -57.24 37.23
N HIS A 64 18.61 -58.19 37.33
CA HIS A 64 17.60 -58.42 36.29
C HIS A 64 16.65 -57.23 36.13
N THR A 65 16.19 -56.63 37.24
CA THR A 65 15.31 -55.45 37.22
C THR A 65 16.03 -54.20 36.69
N THR A 66 17.29 -53.98 37.06
CA THR A 66 18.08 -52.85 36.55
C THR A 66 18.43 -53.01 35.07
N GLU A 67 18.76 -54.22 34.62
CA GLU A 67 18.99 -54.52 33.21
C GLU A 67 17.69 -54.42 32.40
N SER A 68 16.58 -54.94 32.92
CA SER A 68 15.25 -54.79 32.31
C SER A 68 14.84 -53.31 32.20
N LEU A 69 15.06 -52.51 33.25
CA LEU A 69 14.77 -51.07 33.24
C LEU A 69 15.66 -50.33 32.23
N LYS A 70 16.93 -50.71 32.12
CA LYS A 70 17.84 -50.14 31.11
C LYS A 70 17.38 -50.47 29.69
N ASN A 71 16.97 -51.72 29.46
CA ASN A 71 16.47 -52.19 28.18
C ASN A 71 15.15 -51.51 27.80
N THR A 72 14.21 -51.37 28.73
CA THR A 72 12.95 -50.65 28.49
C THR A 72 13.19 -49.17 28.22
N LYS A 73 14.09 -48.50 28.95
CA LYS A 73 14.48 -47.11 28.64
C LYS A 73 15.08 -46.95 27.25
N LEU A 74 15.96 -47.88 26.85
CA LEU A 74 16.55 -47.87 25.51
C LEU A 74 15.50 -48.09 24.42
N GLN A 75 14.56 -49.00 24.62
CA GLN A 75 13.44 -49.21 23.69
C GLN A 75 12.53 -47.99 23.62
N LEU A 76 12.22 -47.36 24.76
CA LEU A 76 11.40 -46.15 24.82
C LEU A 76 12.06 -44.98 24.08
N GLY A 77 13.38 -44.83 24.22
CA GLY A 77 14.13 -43.84 23.46
C GLY A 77 14.11 -44.09 21.96
N LYS A 78 14.18 -45.35 21.52
CA LYS A 78 14.06 -45.72 20.10
C LYS A 78 12.67 -45.42 19.55
N THR A 79 11.62 -45.84 20.25
CA THR A 79 10.24 -45.58 19.82
C THR A 79 9.91 -44.09 19.85
N GLU A 80 10.49 -43.29 20.75
CA GLU A 80 10.30 -41.85 20.75
C GLU A 80 10.96 -41.16 19.54
N VAL A 81 12.13 -41.64 19.11
CA VAL A 81 12.79 -41.16 17.88
C VAL A 81 12.00 -41.57 16.65
N GLU A 82 11.59 -42.84 16.55
CA GLU A 82 10.75 -43.33 15.45
C GLU A 82 9.41 -42.59 15.38
N SER A 83 8.77 -42.30 16.52
CA SER A 83 7.54 -41.51 16.57
C SER A 83 7.74 -40.09 16.05
N LYS A 84 8.86 -39.44 16.38
CA LYS A 84 9.18 -38.09 15.88
C LYS A 84 9.48 -38.09 14.37
N ASP A 85 10.13 -39.12 13.87
CA ASP A 85 10.40 -39.29 12.44
C ASP A 85 9.10 -39.52 11.65
N VAL A 86 8.19 -40.35 12.18
CA VAL A 86 6.87 -40.57 11.61
C VAL A 86 6.04 -39.28 11.62
N ASP A 87 6.03 -38.54 12.72
CA ASP A 87 5.33 -37.25 12.79
C ASP A 87 5.91 -36.22 11.81
N SER A 88 7.24 -36.17 11.66
CA SER A 88 7.91 -35.31 10.69
C SER A 88 7.58 -35.71 9.24
N ALA A 89 7.40 -37.00 8.96
CA ALA A 89 7.01 -37.48 7.64
C ALA A 89 5.53 -37.21 7.31
N ILE A 90 4.66 -37.18 8.33
CA ILE A 90 3.21 -36.97 8.16
C ILE A 90 2.83 -35.48 8.16
N GLU A 91 3.60 -34.60 8.80
CA GLU A 91 3.33 -33.14 8.88
C GLU A 91 3.09 -32.46 7.50
N PRO A 92 3.87 -32.76 6.44
CA PRO A 92 3.62 -32.21 5.11
C PRO A 92 2.26 -32.62 4.54
N TYR A 93 1.89 -33.90 4.68
CA TYR A 93 0.61 -34.42 4.20
C TYR A 93 -0.57 -33.85 4.99
N LYS A 94 -0.45 -33.71 6.31
CA LYS A 94 -1.47 -33.03 7.14
C LYS A 94 -1.66 -31.58 6.71
N SER A 95 -0.57 -30.85 6.48
CA SER A 95 -0.61 -29.45 6.03
C SER A 95 -1.27 -29.31 4.66
N ASP A 96 -0.89 -30.17 3.70
CA ASP A 96 -1.46 -30.13 2.36
C ASP A 96 -2.93 -30.58 2.33
N ASN A 97 -3.31 -31.61 3.09
CA ASN A 97 -4.71 -32.01 3.23
C ASN A 97 -5.56 -30.87 3.82
N ALA A 98 -5.04 -30.16 4.83
CA ALA A 98 -5.74 -29.00 5.38
C ALA A 98 -5.94 -27.88 4.33
N LYS A 99 -4.94 -27.64 3.48
CA LYS A 99 -5.06 -26.67 2.38
C LYS A 99 -6.06 -27.13 1.32
N LEU A 100 -6.01 -28.40 0.91
CA LEU A 100 -6.92 -28.97 -0.08
C LEU A 100 -8.37 -28.96 0.42
N VAL A 101 -8.61 -29.29 1.69
CA VAL A 101 -9.95 -29.21 2.29
C VAL A 101 -10.45 -27.77 2.28
N LYS A 102 -9.59 -26.79 2.59
CA LYS A 102 -9.96 -25.38 2.52
C LYS A 102 -10.29 -24.95 1.09
N GLU A 103 -9.44 -25.26 0.11
CA GLU A 103 -9.67 -24.95 -1.30
C GLU A 103 -10.94 -25.62 -1.83
N ASN A 104 -11.19 -26.88 -1.44
CA ASN A 104 -12.39 -27.61 -1.81
C ASN A 104 -13.66 -26.96 -1.23
N ASN A 105 -13.62 -26.55 0.03
CA ASN A 105 -14.73 -25.81 0.65
C ASN A 105 -14.97 -24.46 -0.01
N ASP A 106 -13.91 -23.70 -0.31
CA ASP A 106 -13.98 -22.41 -0.98
C ASP A 106 -14.56 -22.54 -2.40
N LEU A 107 -14.11 -23.56 -3.15
CA LEU A 107 -14.64 -23.89 -4.47
C LEU A 107 -16.10 -24.32 -4.41
N HIS A 108 -16.48 -25.13 -3.43
CA HIS A 108 -17.88 -25.51 -3.22
C HIS A 108 -18.77 -24.29 -2.95
N GLN A 109 -18.33 -23.37 -2.09
CA GLN A 109 -19.07 -22.12 -1.84
C GLN A 109 -19.15 -21.26 -3.11
N GLN A 110 -18.09 -21.19 -3.90
CA GLN A 110 -18.10 -20.45 -5.16
C GLN A 110 -19.07 -21.05 -6.17
N ILE A 111 -19.12 -22.37 -6.30
CA ILE A 111 -20.07 -23.07 -7.17
C ILE A 111 -21.51 -22.78 -6.74
N ILE A 112 -21.80 -22.83 -5.43
CA ILE A 112 -23.14 -22.52 -4.90
C ILE A 112 -23.53 -21.08 -5.27
N LYS A 113 -22.66 -20.10 -4.99
CA LYS A 113 -22.92 -18.69 -5.31
C LYS A 113 -23.16 -18.46 -6.80
N GLN A 114 -22.30 -19.01 -7.65
CA GLN A 114 -22.45 -18.88 -9.11
C GLN A 114 -23.74 -19.52 -9.62
N LYS A 115 -24.14 -20.65 -9.02
CA LYS A 115 -25.42 -21.29 -9.35
C LYS A 115 -26.61 -20.41 -8.95
N ASP A 116 -26.61 -19.87 -7.73
CA ASP A 116 -27.68 -19.01 -7.24
C ASP A 116 -27.81 -17.72 -8.06
N GLU A 117 -26.67 -17.11 -8.44
CA GLU A 117 -26.61 -15.95 -9.34
C GLU A 117 -27.15 -16.28 -10.73
N SER A 118 -26.72 -17.40 -11.31
CA SER A 118 -27.23 -17.87 -12.61
C SER A 118 -28.74 -18.14 -12.56
N ASP A 119 -29.22 -18.81 -11.51
CA ASP A 119 -30.64 -19.12 -11.33
C ASP A 119 -31.46 -17.85 -11.11
N ALA A 120 -30.89 -16.81 -10.48
CA ALA A 120 -31.51 -15.49 -10.37
C ALA A 120 -31.65 -14.81 -11.74
N ILE A 121 -30.57 -14.76 -12.52
CA ILE A 121 -30.59 -14.17 -13.87
C ILE A 121 -31.58 -14.91 -14.78
N VAL A 122 -31.59 -16.25 -14.73
CA VAL A 122 -32.54 -17.05 -15.51
C VAL A 122 -33.99 -16.76 -15.11
N ARG A 123 -34.27 -16.58 -13.82
CA ARG A 123 -35.61 -16.20 -13.35
C ARG A 123 -36.03 -14.83 -13.85
N GLU A 124 -35.12 -13.86 -13.81
CA GLU A 124 -35.37 -12.49 -14.29
C GLU A 124 -35.60 -12.45 -15.80
N LEU A 125 -34.76 -13.11 -16.60
CA LEU A 125 -34.92 -13.21 -18.04
C LEU A 125 -36.22 -13.92 -18.44
N LYS A 126 -36.60 -14.98 -17.73
CA LYS A 126 -37.90 -15.63 -17.96
C LYS A 126 -39.08 -14.72 -17.62
N ALA A 127 -38.94 -13.86 -16.61
CA ALA A 127 -39.97 -12.89 -16.27
C ALA A 127 -40.07 -11.76 -17.32
N SER A 128 -38.94 -11.25 -17.81
CA SER A 128 -38.95 -10.24 -18.88
C SER A 128 -39.48 -10.81 -20.19
N LEU A 129 -39.12 -12.06 -20.53
CA LEU A 129 -39.65 -12.75 -21.71
C LEU A 129 -41.17 -12.83 -21.67
N ARG A 130 -41.76 -13.28 -20.55
CA ARG A 130 -43.22 -13.34 -20.42
C ARG A 130 -43.89 -11.97 -20.55
N LYS A 131 -43.27 -10.91 -20.01
CA LYS A 131 -43.79 -9.54 -20.17
C LYS A 131 -43.81 -9.13 -21.64
N LEU A 132 -42.69 -9.33 -22.34
CA LEU A 132 -42.59 -9.02 -23.77
C LEU A 132 -43.53 -9.89 -24.62
N GLU A 133 -43.75 -11.15 -24.26
CA GLU A 133 -44.73 -12.02 -24.92
C GLU A 133 -46.16 -11.48 -24.77
N HIS A 134 -46.53 -11.00 -23.58
CA HIS A 134 -47.84 -10.37 -23.35
C HIS A 134 -47.97 -9.06 -24.13
N GLU A 135 -46.97 -8.17 -24.06
CA GLU A 135 -46.96 -6.91 -24.81
C GLU A 135 -47.05 -7.16 -26.32
N ASN A 136 -46.34 -8.17 -26.84
CA ASN A 136 -46.41 -8.54 -28.25
C ASN A 136 -47.79 -9.10 -28.62
N ALA A 137 -48.41 -9.92 -27.77
CA ALA A 137 -49.77 -10.39 -28.00
C ALA A 137 -50.78 -9.24 -28.04
N ASP A 138 -50.66 -8.26 -27.14
CA ASP A 138 -51.50 -7.06 -27.11
C ASP A 138 -51.29 -6.20 -28.36
N LEU A 139 -50.04 -6.02 -28.80
CA LEU A 139 -49.73 -5.30 -30.03
C LEU A 139 -50.28 -6.00 -31.28
N ILE A 140 -50.21 -7.33 -31.34
CA ILE A 140 -50.82 -8.12 -32.43
C ILE A 140 -52.34 -7.93 -32.43
N PHE A 141 -52.98 -7.97 -31.26
CA PHE A 141 -54.41 -7.74 -31.13
C PHE A 141 -54.80 -6.32 -31.59
N LEU A 142 -54.06 -5.32 -31.14
CA LEU A 142 -54.30 -3.93 -31.50
C LEU A 142 -54.07 -3.67 -33.00
N ASN A 143 -53.01 -4.25 -33.58
CA ASN A 143 -52.75 -4.17 -35.01
C ASN A 143 -53.91 -4.77 -35.82
N ASN A 144 -54.37 -5.96 -35.45
CA ASN A 144 -55.55 -6.57 -36.07
C ASN A 144 -56.79 -5.68 -35.98
N GLN A 145 -57.02 -5.04 -34.83
CA GLN A 145 -58.13 -4.09 -34.66
C GLN A 145 -58.00 -2.89 -35.63
N TYR A 146 -56.81 -2.30 -35.76
CA TYR A 146 -56.56 -1.23 -36.72
C TYR A 146 -56.75 -1.68 -38.16
N VAL A 147 -56.32 -2.88 -38.52
CA VAL A 147 -56.56 -3.47 -39.85
C VAL A 147 -58.06 -3.57 -40.15
N HIS A 148 -58.87 -4.04 -39.19
CA HIS A 148 -60.33 -4.07 -39.33
C HIS A 148 -60.92 -2.66 -39.49
N LYS A 149 -60.43 -1.69 -38.71
CA LYS A 149 -60.90 -0.31 -38.79
C LYS A 149 -60.56 0.34 -40.13
N VAL A 150 -59.36 0.12 -40.65
CA VAL A 150 -58.95 0.60 -41.98
C VAL A 150 -59.85 0.02 -43.05
N LYS A 151 -60.08 -1.31 -43.05
CA LYS A 151 -61.00 -1.95 -44.01
C LYS A 151 -62.42 -1.38 -43.96
N GLN A 152 -62.92 -1.07 -42.76
CA GLN A 152 -64.22 -0.42 -42.59
C GLN A 152 -64.22 0.98 -43.22
N LEU A 153 -63.21 1.81 -42.93
CA LEU A 153 -63.10 3.16 -43.48
C LEU A 153 -62.91 3.16 -45.00
N GLU A 154 -62.16 2.20 -45.55
CA GLU A 154 -62.00 2.00 -46.99
C GLU A 154 -63.32 1.62 -47.67
N LYS A 155 -64.17 0.83 -46.99
CA LYS A 155 -65.52 0.50 -47.47
C LYS A 155 -66.43 1.72 -47.45
N GLU A 156 -66.49 2.44 -46.32
CA GLU A 156 -67.29 3.66 -46.18
C GLU A 156 -66.84 4.76 -47.16
N SER A 157 -65.53 4.88 -47.41
CA SER A 157 -64.95 5.81 -48.39
C SER A 157 -65.43 5.46 -49.80
N ARG A 158 -65.33 4.19 -50.20
CA ARG A 158 -65.85 3.70 -51.49
C ARG A 158 -67.34 3.96 -51.66
N GLU A 159 -68.15 3.65 -50.66
CA GLU A 159 -69.60 3.90 -50.69
C GLU A 159 -69.93 5.40 -50.83
N LYS A 160 -69.17 6.28 -50.16
CA LYS A 160 -69.32 7.74 -50.32
C LYS A 160 -68.91 8.19 -51.72
N SER A 161 -67.79 7.69 -52.25
CA SER A 161 -67.36 7.97 -53.64
C SER A 161 -68.42 7.52 -54.65
N ASP A 162 -68.95 6.30 -54.51
CA ASP A 162 -70.02 5.78 -55.36
C ASP A 162 -71.30 6.62 -55.23
N ARG A 163 -71.64 7.07 -54.01
CA ARG A 163 -72.79 7.94 -53.79
C ARG A 163 -72.60 9.31 -54.46
N ILE A 164 -71.39 9.87 -54.42
CA ILE A 164 -71.05 11.12 -55.11
C ILE A 164 -71.20 10.93 -56.62
N LEU A 165 -70.66 9.85 -57.19
CA LEU A 165 -70.79 9.55 -58.62
C LEU A 165 -72.27 9.41 -59.02
N ASN A 166 -73.06 8.63 -58.28
CA ASN A 166 -74.50 8.49 -58.52
C ASN A 166 -75.26 9.84 -58.46
N LEU A 167 -74.89 10.72 -57.52
CA LEU A 167 -75.50 12.05 -57.42
C LEU A 167 -75.06 12.97 -58.55
N GLN A 168 -73.80 12.89 -58.99
CA GLN A 168 -73.31 13.60 -60.16
C GLN A 168 -74.04 13.13 -61.43
N GLU A 169 -74.21 11.81 -61.63
CA GLU A 169 -75.00 11.25 -62.73
C GLU A 169 -76.44 11.74 -62.70
N LYS A 170 -77.12 11.69 -61.56
CA LYS A 170 -78.49 12.22 -61.42
C LYS A 170 -78.55 13.72 -61.68
N ASN A 171 -77.53 14.47 -61.28
CA ASN A 171 -77.42 15.90 -61.58
C ASN A 171 -77.29 16.13 -63.10
N PHE A 172 -76.48 15.34 -63.82
CA PHE A 172 -76.35 15.38 -65.30
C PHE A 172 -77.65 15.04 -66.05
N HIS A 173 -78.65 14.45 -65.39
CA HIS A 173 -79.95 14.13 -65.99
C HIS A 173 -81.08 15.03 -65.46
N ALA A 174 -80.80 15.96 -64.54
CA ALA A 174 -81.79 16.86 -63.97
C ALA A 174 -82.20 17.93 -65.00
N VAL A 175 -83.34 17.73 -65.67
CA VAL A 175 -83.97 18.73 -66.54
C VAL A 175 -84.73 19.73 -65.68
N VAL A 176 -84.21 20.96 -65.55
CA VAL A 176 -84.93 22.08 -64.93
C VAL A 176 -86.07 22.48 -65.87
N GLN A 177 -87.31 22.08 -65.56
CA GLN A 177 -88.48 22.67 -66.21
C GLN A 177 -88.68 24.08 -65.67
N THR A 178 -88.33 25.07 -66.47
CA THR A 178 -88.82 26.43 -66.25
C THR A 178 -90.32 26.47 -66.57
N PRO A 179 -91.16 27.16 -65.76
CA PRO A 179 -92.59 27.34 -66.05
C PRO A 179 -92.76 28.22 -67.30
N GLY A 180 -92.66 27.61 -68.47
CA GLY A 180 -92.61 28.35 -69.74
C GLY A 180 -92.38 27.48 -70.98
N GLY A 181 -92.86 26.24 -71.00
CA GLY A 181 -93.25 25.49 -72.21
C GLY A 181 -92.25 25.24 -73.35
N LYS A 182 -91.00 25.70 -73.29
CA LYS A 182 -90.01 25.51 -74.38
C LYS A 182 -88.80 24.74 -73.85
N LYS A 183 -88.71 23.45 -74.24
CA LYS A 183 -87.57 22.57 -73.96
C LYS A 183 -86.34 23.07 -74.71
N LYS A 184 -85.55 23.97 -74.13
CA LYS A 184 -84.19 24.24 -74.59
C LYS A 184 -83.25 23.31 -73.83
N SER A 185 -82.54 22.45 -74.55
CA SER A 185 -81.43 21.67 -74.01
C SER A 185 -80.30 22.63 -73.67
N ILE A 186 -80.24 23.10 -72.43
CA ILE A 186 -79.13 23.90 -71.93
C ILE A 186 -77.93 22.94 -71.82
N PRO A 187 -76.79 23.20 -72.47
CA PRO A 187 -75.62 22.36 -72.33
C PRO A 187 -75.23 22.34 -70.85
N PHE A 188 -75.09 21.15 -70.27
CA PHE A 188 -74.57 20.99 -68.92
C PHE A 188 -73.19 21.66 -68.85
N ARG A 189 -73.11 22.90 -68.35
CA ARG A 189 -71.86 23.42 -67.82
C ARG A 189 -71.53 22.52 -66.64
N ARG A 190 -70.61 21.58 -66.85
CA ARG A 190 -69.82 21.03 -65.76
C ARG A 190 -69.33 22.26 -65.00
N GLN A 191 -69.75 22.44 -63.75
CA GLN A 191 -69.08 23.35 -62.84
C GLN A 191 -67.69 22.76 -62.62
N ARG A 192 -66.78 23.02 -63.56
CA ARG A 192 -65.36 22.86 -63.31
C ARG A 192 -65.03 23.98 -62.35
N MET A 193 -64.65 23.63 -61.11
CA MET A 193 -63.77 24.54 -60.40
C MET A 193 -62.50 24.61 -61.22
N GLU A 194 -62.34 25.69 -61.98
CA GLU A 194 -61.01 26.12 -62.40
C GLU A 194 -60.33 26.55 -61.10
N ILE A 195 -59.35 25.75 -60.67
CA ILE A 195 -58.47 26.16 -59.59
C ILE A 195 -57.50 27.13 -60.26
N ASP A 196 -57.82 28.42 -60.24
CA ASP A 196 -57.01 29.45 -60.93
C ASP A 196 -55.58 29.54 -60.38
N CYS A 197 -55.33 28.97 -59.21
CA CYS A 197 -53.99 28.78 -58.67
C CYS A 197 -54.03 27.75 -57.53
N ALA A 198 -53.24 26.67 -57.60
CA ALA A 198 -53.14 25.74 -56.47
C ALA A 198 -52.37 26.35 -55.29
N VAL A 199 -51.47 27.31 -55.54
CA VAL A 199 -50.69 28.09 -54.56
C VAL A 199 -50.18 29.35 -55.29
N PRO A 200 -50.18 30.57 -54.70
CA PRO A 200 -49.64 31.77 -55.35
C PRO A 200 -48.14 31.63 -55.71
N PRO A 201 -47.65 32.31 -56.77
CA PRO A 201 -46.24 32.26 -57.14
C PRO A 201 -45.39 32.84 -56.02
N SER A 202 -44.43 32.07 -55.53
CA SER A 202 -43.41 32.56 -54.62
C SER A 202 -42.50 33.53 -55.37
N GLU A 203 -42.64 34.83 -55.11
CA GLU A 203 -41.63 35.82 -55.48
C GLU A 203 -40.38 35.60 -54.61
N GLY A 204 -39.55 34.66 -55.05
CA GLY A 204 -38.22 34.41 -54.53
C GLY A 204 -37.35 33.88 -55.67
N PRO A 205 -36.04 34.18 -55.68
CA PRO A 205 -35.17 33.79 -56.78
C PRO A 205 -35.12 32.26 -56.89
N MET A 206 -35.71 31.72 -57.96
CA MET A 206 -35.58 30.32 -58.34
C MET A 206 -34.10 29.99 -58.53
N LYS A 207 -33.55 29.21 -57.61
CA LYS A 207 -32.40 28.37 -57.93
C LYS A 207 -32.93 27.16 -58.69
N ASN A 208 -32.79 27.22 -60.01
CA ASN A 208 -32.74 26.12 -60.97
C ASN A 208 -33.37 24.79 -60.51
N ALA A 209 -34.65 24.60 -60.78
CA ALA A 209 -35.19 23.25 -60.97
C ALA A 209 -35.29 23.00 -62.48
N PHE A 210 -34.16 22.64 -63.10
CA PHE A 210 -34.21 21.88 -64.34
C PHE A 210 -34.88 20.55 -63.99
N ILE A 211 -36.11 20.37 -64.44
CA ILE A 211 -36.66 19.02 -64.67
C ILE A 211 -35.91 18.52 -65.91
N ALA A 212 -34.69 18.04 -65.71
CA ALA A 212 -34.07 17.16 -66.68
C ALA A 212 -34.87 15.87 -66.65
N ALA A 213 -35.33 15.42 -67.82
CA ALA A 213 -35.87 14.08 -67.98
C ALA A 213 -34.89 13.10 -67.31
N ASP A 214 -35.42 12.18 -66.50
CA ASP A 214 -34.65 11.05 -65.96
C ASP A 214 -34.00 10.32 -67.14
N ASP A 215 -32.73 10.61 -67.38
CA ASP A 215 -31.90 9.85 -68.30
C ASP A 215 -31.67 8.48 -67.63
N PRO A 216 -32.21 7.37 -68.18
CA PRO A 216 -32.09 6.06 -67.57
C PRO A 216 -30.65 5.54 -67.51
N TYR A 217 -29.67 6.26 -68.09
CA TYR A 217 -28.26 5.89 -68.09
C TYR A 217 -27.37 6.84 -67.28
N VAL A 218 -27.89 7.95 -66.76
CA VAL A 218 -27.14 8.85 -65.86
C VAL A 218 -27.57 8.54 -64.44
N ALA A 219 -27.00 7.48 -63.88
CA ALA A 219 -27.07 7.25 -62.46
C ALA A 219 -26.47 8.49 -61.75
N ASP A 220 -27.24 9.12 -60.88
CA ASP A 220 -26.72 10.19 -60.03
C ASP A 220 -25.51 9.64 -59.27
N LEU A 221 -24.32 10.10 -59.64
CA LEU A 221 -23.06 9.56 -59.15
C LEU A 221 -22.98 9.68 -57.61
N LEU A 222 -23.69 10.66 -57.04
CA LEU A 222 -23.87 10.81 -55.60
C LEU A 222 -24.72 9.68 -55.03
N GLN A 223 -25.87 9.35 -55.65
CA GLN A 223 -26.73 8.25 -55.20
C GLN A 223 -26.02 6.88 -55.29
N VAL A 224 -25.19 6.66 -56.31
CA VAL A 224 -24.38 5.43 -56.43
C VAL A 224 -23.28 5.39 -55.37
N ALA A 225 -22.62 6.52 -55.11
CA ALA A 225 -21.62 6.63 -54.05
C ALA A 225 -22.24 6.41 -52.67
N ASP A 226 -23.38 7.03 -52.38
CA ASP A 226 -24.12 6.87 -51.11
C ASP A 226 -24.62 5.44 -50.92
N SER A 227 -25.13 4.81 -51.97
CA SER A 227 -25.51 3.39 -51.95
C SER A 227 -24.30 2.50 -51.69
N LYS A 228 -23.14 2.85 -52.25
CA LYS A 228 -21.89 2.09 -52.02
C LYS A 228 -21.34 2.29 -50.62
N ILE A 229 -21.42 3.50 -50.08
CA ILE A 229 -21.05 3.84 -48.71
C ILE A 229 -21.93 3.04 -47.75
N ALA A 230 -23.26 3.06 -47.93
CA ALA A 230 -24.19 2.29 -47.11
C ALA A 230 -23.93 0.77 -47.18
N GLU A 231 -23.60 0.23 -48.36
CA GLU A 231 -23.24 -1.18 -48.52
C GLU A 231 -21.92 -1.52 -47.80
N LEU A 232 -20.91 -0.65 -47.90
CA LEU A 232 -19.63 -0.82 -47.22
C LEU A 232 -19.77 -0.69 -45.71
N GLU A 233 -20.55 0.27 -45.22
CA GLU A 233 -20.89 0.43 -43.80
C GLU A 233 -21.58 -0.81 -43.26
N LYS A 234 -22.53 -1.37 -44.02
CA LYS A 234 -23.19 -2.63 -43.64
C LYS A 234 -22.19 -3.79 -43.55
N LYS A 235 -21.26 -3.91 -44.50
CA LYS A 235 -20.20 -4.94 -44.46
C LYS A 235 -19.24 -4.74 -43.31
N VAL A 236 -18.85 -3.50 -43.01
CA VAL A 236 -18.00 -3.16 -41.86
C VAL A 236 -18.70 -3.55 -40.56
N ASN A 237 -19.99 -3.22 -40.42
CA ASN A 237 -20.76 -3.59 -39.24
C ASN A 237 -20.86 -5.13 -39.08
N MET A 238 -21.14 -5.86 -40.17
CA MET A 238 -21.16 -7.32 -40.14
C MET A 238 -19.81 -7.93 -39.72
N VAL A 239 -18.70 -7.43 -40.27
CA VAL A 239 -17.36 -7.92 -39.91
C VAL A 239 -17.01 -7.57 -38.46
N CYS A 240 -17.43 -6.39 -37.98
CA CYS A 240 -17.29 -6.01 -36.57
C CYS A 240 -18.05 -6.97 -35.64
N ASP A 241 -19.31 -7.28 -35.95
CA ASP A 241 -20.12 -8.23 -35.18
C ASP A 241 -19.50 -9.62 -35.16
N GLU A 242 -19.03 -10.11 -36.31
CA GLU A 242 -18.33 -11.40 -36.42
C GLU A 242 -17.04 -11.43 -35.59
N LYS A 243 -16.24 -10.36 -35.65
CA LYS A 243 -15.02 -10.22 -34.86
C LYS A 243 -15.34 -10.26 -33.36
N GLU A 244 -16.37 -9.55 -32.91
CA GLU A 244 -16.77 -9.59 -31.50
C GLU A 244 -17.19 -10.99 -31.04
N VAL A 245 -17.92 -11.73 -31.87
CA VAL A 245 -18.32 -13.12 -31.56
C VAL A 245 -17.09 -14.03 -31.49
N LEU A 246 -16.14 -13.87 -32.41
CA LEU A 246 -14.88 -14.62 -32.39
C LEU A 246 -14.02 -14.27 -31.18
N ASP A 247 -13.93 -13.00 -30.80
CA ASP A 247 -13.21 -12.55 -29.60
C ASP A 247 -13.83 -13.11 -28.31
N ARG A 248 -15.17 -13.15 -28.23
CA ARG A 248 -15.90 -13.80 -27.13
C ARG A 248 -15.58 -15.29 -27.06
N LYS A 249 -15.60 -16.00 -28.19
CA LYS A 249 -15.24 -17.42 -28.27
C LYS A 249 -13.78 -17.65 -27.87
N LEU A 250 -12.85 -16.84 -28.35
CA LEU A 250 -11.43 -16.94 -28.03
C LEU A 250 -11.16 -16.74 -26.53
N LYS A 251 -11.83 -15.78 -25.89
CA LYS A 251 -11.78 -15.60 -24.43
C LYS A 251 -12.29 -16.84 -23.69
N SER A 252 -13.41 -17.43 -24.13
CA SER A 252 -13.95 -18.65 -23.52
C SER A 252 -13.00 -19.86 -23.66
N PHE A 253 -12.37 -20.04 -24.82
CA PHE A 253 -11.39 -21.11 -25.04
C PHE A 253 -10.12 -20.90 -24.22
N LYS A 254 -9.60 -19.67 -24.12
CA LYS A 254 -8.48 -19.35 -23.23
C LYS A 254 -8.79 -19.71 -21.78
N GLN A 255 -9.99 -19.38 -21.30
CA GLN A 255 -10.43 -19.76 -19.95
C GLN A 255 -10.51 -21.28 -19.78
N GLN A 256 -11.04 -21.99 -20.76
CA GLN A 256 -11.16 -23.45 -20.72
C GLN A 256 -9.78 -24.14 -20.69
N VAL A 257 -8.82 -23.65 -21.48
CA VAL A 257 -7.44 -24.16 -21.48
C VAL A 257 -6.75 -23.88 -20.15
N ALA A 258 -6.93 -22.69 -19.56
CA ALA A 258 -6.39 -22.36 -18.24
C ALA A 258 -6.95 -23.30 -17.15
N ASN A 259 -8.26 -23.57 -17.17
CA ASN A 259 -8.91 -24.50 -16.24
C ASN A 259 -8.40 -25.94 -16.43
N ARG A 260 -8.23 -26.40 -17.67
CA ARG A 260 -7.63 -27.73 -17.97
C ARG A 260 -6.17 -27.81 -17.54
N GLY A 261 -5.40 -26.74 -17.69
CA GLY A 261 -4.01 -26.66 -17.21
C GLY A 261 -3.91 -26.79 -15.69
N ARG A 262 -4.80 -26.12 -14.95
CA ARG A 262 -4.93 -26.27 -13.50
C ARG A 262 -5.32 -27.70 -13.10
N ASN A 263 -6.33 -28.27 -13.75
CA ASN A 263 -6.75 -29.65 -13.48
C ASN A 263 -5.65 -30.67 -13.79
N ARG A 264 -4.90 -30.52 -14.89
CA ARG A 264 -3.73 -31.39 -15.18
C ARG A 264 -2.60 -31.22 -14.17
N ARG A 265 -2.44 -30.04 -13.58
CA ARG A 265 -1.47 -29.83 -12.49
C ARG A 265 -1.93 -30.55 -11.23
N LEU A 266 -3.19 -30.37 -10.85
CA LEU A 266 -3.83 -31.06 -9.72
C LEU A 266 -3.79 -32.59 -9.88
N ASN A 267 -4.14 -33.12 -11.07
CA ASN A 267 -4.07 -34.56 -11.35
C ASN A 267 -2.64 -35.12 -11.24
N ARG A 268 -1.63 -34.40 -11.74
CA ARG A 268 -0.23 -34.82 -11.59
C ARG A 268 0.24 -34.81 -10.13
N MET A 269 -0.27 -33.89 -9.30
CA MET A 269 -0.02 -33.89 -7.87
C MET A 269 -0.73 -35.04 -7.14
N LEU A 270 -1.82 -35.56 -7.71
CA LEU A 270 -2.60 -36.68 -7.17
C LEU A 270 -2.04 -38.06 -7.59
N GLU A 271 -1.56 -38.23 -8.83
CA GLU A 271 -1.13 -39.54 -9.36
C GLU A 271 0.25 -40.02 -8.88
N GLY A 272 1.15 -39.12 -8.44
CA GLY A 272 2.54 -39.48 -8.10
C GLY A 272 2.94 -39.27 -6.64
N GLY A 273 2.07 -38.68 -5.82
CA GLY A 273 2.49 -38.11 -4.53
C GLY A 273 3.60 -37.06 -4.68
N ARG A 274 4.12 -36.53 -3.57
CA ARG A 274 5.32 -35.68 -3.62
C ARG A 274 6.57 -36.57 -3.51
N PRO A 275 7.56 -36.42 -4.41
CA PRO A 275 8.83 -37.11 -4.27
C PRO A 275 9.47 -36.79 -2.92
N SER A 276 10.03 -37.80 -2.24
CA SER A 276 10.64 -37.65 -0.91
C SER A 276 11.72 -36.56 -0.87
N ASP A 277 12.48 -36.41 -1.97
CA ASP A 277 13.49 -35.36 -2.13
C ASP A 277 12.91 -33.96 -2.07
N VAL A 278 11.72 -33.75 -2.65
CA VAL A 278 11.03 -32.45 -2.63
C VAL A 278 10.51 -32.15 -1.23
N VAL A 279 10.01 -33.15 -0.51
CA VAL A 279 9.56 -33.01 0.88
C VAL A 279 10.73 -32.69 1.81
N ALA A 280 11.86 -33.37 1.65
CA ALA A 280 13.08 -33.10 2.40
C ALA A 280 13.64 -31.70 2.11
N LEU A 281 13.62 -31.27 0.83
CA LEU A 281 14.02 -29.94 0.42
C LEU A 281 13.09 -28.86 0.98
N GLU A 282 11.76 -29.08 0.95
CA GLU A 282 10.77 -28.17 1.53
C GLU A 282 10.91 -28.07 3.06
N ALA A 283 11.17 -29.18 3.75
CA ALA A 283 11.44 -29.16 5.19
C ALA A 283 12.71 -28.36 5.53
N ARG A 284 13.79 -28.55 4.76
CA ARG A 284 15.03 -27.77 4.88
C ARG A 284 14.80 -26.30 4.54
N ASN A 285 14.01 -26.00 3.51
CA ASN A 285 13.66 -24.63 3.14
C ASN A 285 12.81 -23.94 4.21
N ARG A 286 11.84 -24.62 4.82
CA ARG A 286 11.10 -24.09 5.98
C ARG A 286 12.02 -23.81 7.16
N ALA A 287 12.98 -24.69 7.44
CA ALA A 287 13.97 -24.43 8.48
C ALA A 287 14.84 -23.21 8.16
N ASN A 288 15.26 -23.06 6.89
CA ASN A 288 15.99 -21.89 6.40
C ASN A 288 15.14 -20.61 6.50
N GLU A 289 13.87 -20.64 6.11
CA GLU A 289 12.94 -19.49 6.21
C GLU A 289 12.74 -19.06 7.67
N ARG A 290 12.63 -20.00 8.60
CA ARG A 290 12.56 -19.69 10.05
C ARG A 290 13.86 -19.03 10.53
N MET A 291 15.01 -19.54 10.11
CA MET A 291 16.32 -18.95 10.43
C MET A 291 16.47 -17.55 9.85
N ILE A 292 16.13 -17.36 8.56
CA ILE A 292 16.12 -16.07 7.90
C ILE A 292 15.20 -15.11 8.66
N SER A 293 13.97 -15.52 8.96
CA SER A 293 13.01 -14.70 9.72
C SER A 293 13.55 -14.27 11.09
N HIS A 294 14.23 -15.18 11.80
CA HIS A 294 14.87 -14.88 13.08
C HIS A 294 16.05 -13.91 12.93
N LEU A 295 16.91 -14.12 11.92
CA LEU A 295 18.03 -13.23 11.61
C LEU A 295 17.53 -11.84 11.18
N THR A 296 16.48 -11.75 10.36
CA THR A 296 15.85 -10.48 9.97
C THR A 296 15.23 -9.76 11.18
N SER A 297 14.59 -10.49 12.09
CA SER A 297 14.09 -9.93 13.36
C SER A 297 15.24 -9.38 14.23
N ARG A 298 16.37 -10.09 14.29
CA ARG A 298 17.57 -9.60 15.00
C ARG A 298 18.20 -8.38 14.33
N LEU A 299 18.32 -8.39 13.01
CA LEU A 299 18.86 -7.28 12.21
C LEU A 299 17.99 -6.03 12.38
N THR A 300 16.67 -6.16 12.30
CA THR A 300 15.73 -5.04 12.50
C THR A 300 15.79 -4.50 13.93
N SER A 301 15.88 -5.36 14.95
CA SER A 301 16.09 -4.93 16.34
C SER A 301 17.41 -4.17 16.52
N CYS A 302 18.50 -4.70 15.95
CA CYS A 302 19.82 -4.05 15.99
C CYS A 302 19.83 -2.70 15.24
N SER A 303 19.27 -2.67 14.04
CA SER A 303 19.12 -1.45 13.24
C SER A 303 18.26 -0.40 13.95
N ARG A 304 17.19 -0.82 14.64
CA ARG A 304 16.38 0.08 15.49
C ARG A 304 17.19 0.65 16.64
N LYS A 305 17.97 -0.17 17.35
CA LYS A 305 18.84 0.27 18.46
C LYS A 305 19.89 1.27 17.98
N LEU A 306 20.55 1.00 16.86
CA LEU A 306 21.49 1.94 16.25
C LEU A 306 20.80 3.24 15.81
N GLY A 307 19.59 3.15 15.29
CA GLY A 307 18.78 4.32 14.92
C GLY A 307 18.38 5.18 16.13
N THR A 308 18.01 4.56 17.26
CA THR A 308 17.71 5.30 18.49
C THR A 308 18.95 5.91 19.12
N GLU A 309 20.07 5.20 19.08
CA GLU A 309 21.37 5.69 19.58
C GLU A 309 21.81 6.93 18.78
N ARG A 310 21.72 6.87 17.45
CA ARG A 310 22.03 8.02 16.59
C ARG A 310 21.14 9.22 16.90
N LYS A 311 19.82 9.01 17.04
CA LYS A 311 18.89 10.08 17.42
C LYS A 311 19.22 10.68 18.79
N TYR A 312 19.65 9.86 19.74
CA TYR A 312 20.06 10.34 21.06
C TYR A 312 21.34 11.19 20.97
N GLN A 313 22.33 10.75 20.20
CA GLN A 313 23.54 11.51 19.93
C GLN A 313 23.24 12.84 19.22
N ASP A 314 22.39 12.84 18.20
CA ASP A 314 21.96 14.06 17.49
C ASP A 314 21.24 15.04 18.44
N CYS A 315 20.33 14.54 19.28
CA CYS A 315 19.65 15.38 20.28
C CYS A 315 20.62 15.96 21.31
N ASN A 316 21.63 15.20 21.74
CA ASN A 316 22.65 15.71 22.66
C ASN A 316 23.55 16.75 21.99
N ALA A 317 23.97 16.53 20.75
CA ALA A 317 24.74 17.51 19.99
C ALA A 317 23.97 18.82 19.80
N ILE A 318 22.67 18.76 19.48
CA ILE A 318 21.81 19.96 19.37
C ILE A 318 21.70 20.68 20.73
N LYS A 319 21.55 19.94 21.83
CA LYS A 319 21.51 20.54 23.18
C LYS A 319 22.82 21.25 23.52
N GLU A 320 23.96 20.62 23.27
CA GLU A 320 25.28 21.22 23.49
C GLU A 320 25.46 22.47 22.62
N GLU A 321 25.08 22.40 21.34
CA GLU A 321 25.13 23.56 20.44
C GLU A 321 24.23 24.70 20.92
N GLN A 322 23.05 24.39 21.45
CA GLN A 322 22.14 25.37 22.02
C GLN A 322 22.70 26.01 23.30
N GLU A 323 23.31 25.23 24.20
CA GLU A 323 23.96 25.74 25.41
C GLU A 323 25.16 26.63 25.08
N VAL A 324 25.98 26.22 24.11
CA VAL A 324 27.08 27.05 23.61
C VAL A 324 26.55 28.33 22.98
N SER A 325 25.48 28.26 22.20
CA SER A 325 24.85 29.43 21.56
C SER A 325 24.26 30.39 22.58
N LEU A 326 23.59 29.88 23.62
CA LEU A 326 23.09 30.69 24.74
C LEU A 326 24.23 31.34 25.52
N SER A 327 25.33 30.61 25.76
CA SER A 327 26.51 31.14 26.42
C SER A 327 27.19 32.23 25.61
N LYS A 328 27.35 32.03 24.29
CA LYS A 328 27.83 33.05 23.35
C LYS A 328 26.94 34.29 23.37
N SER A 329 25.62 34.13 23.26
CA SER A 329 24.66 35.24 23.31
C SER A 329 24.77 36.04 24.62
N LYS A 330 24.87 35.36 25.77
CA LYS A 330 25.10 36.01 27.08
C LYS A 330 26.39 36.83 27.10
N ILE A 331 27.49 36.28 26.56
CA ILE A 331 28.77 36.99 26.45
C ILE A 331 28.62 38.21 25.55
N THR A 332 28.05 38.06 24.35
CA THR A 332 27.81 39.18 23.42
C THR A 332 26.96 40.30 24.04
N ILE A 333 25.94 39.97 24.84
CA ILE A 333 25.14 40.98 25.55
C ILE A 333 25.99 41.71 26.61
N ARG A 334 26.83 40.99 27.34
CA ARG A 334 27.74 41.59 28.34
C ARG A 334 28.77 42.51 27.67
N ASP A 335 29.34 42.09 26.55
CA ASP A 335 30.31 42.87 25.79
C ASP A 335 29.67 44.16 25.26
N LYS A 336 28.51 44.08 24.60
CA LYS A 336 27.77 45.29 24.16
C LYS A 336 27.43 46.25 25.30
N ARG A 337 27.12 45.72 26.48
CA ARG A 337 26.83 46.54 27.68
C ARG A 337 28.10 47.21 28.22
N LEU A 338 29.23 46.52 28.19
CA LEU A 338 30.53 47.08 28.56
C LEU A 338 30.98 48.15 27.56
N GLU A 339 30.84 47.91 26.26
CA GLU A 339 31.10 48.88 25.20
C GLU A 339 30.23 50.13 25.39
N SER A 340 28.92 49.97 25.61
CA SER A 340 28.00 51.10 25.83
C SER A 340 28.41 51.95 27.04
N ARG A 341 28.84 51.30 28.13
CA ARG A 341 29.36 52.01 29.33
C ARG A 341 30.66 52.73 29.04
N SER A 342 31.58 52.09 28.31
CA SER A 342 32.85 52.69 27.93
C SER A 342 32.64 53.92 27.04
N TRP A 343 31.76 53.83 26.04
CA TRP A 343 31.37 54.97 25.20
C TRP A 343 30.75 56.12 25.99
N SER A 344 29.85 55.83 26.94
CA SER A 344 29.29 56.86 27.84
C SER A 344 30.39 57.56 28.65
N LEU A 345 31.30 56.79 29.25
CA LEU A 345 32.40 57.34 30.03
C LEU A 345 33.35 58.20 29.17
N ILE A 346 33.69 57.74 27.96
CA ILE A 346 34.53 58.50 27.02
C ILE A 346 33.82 59.80 26.61
N SER A 347 32.51 59.78 26.37
CA SER A 347 31.74 60.97 26.06
C SER A 347 31.73 61.96 27.23
N GLU A 348 31.52 61.48 28.45
CA GLU A 348 31.62 62.29 29.67
C GLU A 348 33.03 62.88 29.83
N MET A 349 34.08 62.08 29.66
CA MET A 349 35.47 62.57 29.67
C MET A 349 35.73 63.60 28.60
N TRP A 350 35.22 63.42 27.38
CA TRP A 350 35.39 64.37 26.28
C TRP A 350 34.69 65.70 26.59
N THR A 351 33.46 65.65 27.11
CA THR A 351 32.75 66.87 27.55
C THR A 351 33.46 67.57 28.71
N MET A 352 33.99 66.83 29.68
CA MET A 352 34.81 67.39 30.76
C MET A 352 36.10 68.02 30.23
N ALA A 353 36.81 67.35 29.33
CA ALA A 353 38.02 67.87 28.70
C ALA A 353 37.75 69.14 27.90
N LYS A 354 36.61 69.20 27.18
CA LYS A 354 36.22 70.39 26.44
C LYS A 354 35.91 71.57 27.36
N ARG A 355 35.23 71.33 28.48
CA ARG A 355 35.02 72.36 29.52
C ARG A 355 36.33 72.85 30.13
N LEU A 356 37.24 71.94 30.48
CA LEU A 356 38.56 72.32 30.99
C LEU A 356 39.36 73.13 29.95
N GLU A 357 39.27 72.78 28.67
CA GLU A 357 39.93 73.53 27.60
C GLU A 357 39.34 74.93 27.42
N THR A 358 38.01 75.08 27.50
CA THR A 358 37.36 76.40 27.46
C THR A 358 37.75 77.25 28.67
N ASP A 359 37.74 76.67 29.87
CA ASP A 359 38.12 77.36 31.11
C ASP A 359 39.60 77.78 31.06
N LYS A 360 40.51 76.89 30.62
CA LYS A 360 41.92 77.22 30.40
C LYS A 360 42.08 78.37 29.41
N ASN A 361 41.41 78.31 28.26
CA ASN A 361 41.51 79.37 27.25
C ASN A 361 40.94 80.70 27.76
N GLN A 362 39.90 80.65 28.60
CA GLN A 362 39.36 81.84 29.25
C GLN A 362 40.37 82.43 30.24
N VAL A 363 40.99 81.61 31.09
CA VAL A 363 42.03 82.06 32.04
C VAL A 363 43.26 82.61 31.32
N VAL A 364 43.72 81.97 30.23
CA VAL A 364 44.83 82.48 29.43
C VAL A 364 44.48 83.81 28.78
N ARG A 365 43.27 83.95 28.20
CA ARG A 365 42.82 85.23 27.64
C ARG A 365 42.72 86.34 28.69
N THR A 366 42.25 86.03 29.90
CA THR A 366 42.22 87.01 30.98
C THR A 366 43.63 87.40 31.41
N ALA A 367 44.55 86.44 31.52
CA ALA A 367 45.95 86.70 31.86
C ALA A 367 46.70 87.47 30.75
N ASP A 368 46.49 87.14 29.47
CA ASP A 368 47.08 87.87 28.33
C ASP A 368 46.57 89.31 28.29
N ARG A 369 45.28 89.53 28.56
CA ARG A 369 44.70 90.88 28.67
C ARG A 369 45.33 91.65 29.83
N GLU A 370 45.40 91.06 31.03
CA GLU A 370 46.02 91.69 32.20
C GLU A 370 47.51 91.96 31.98
N MET A 371 48.23 91.07 31.29
CA MET A 371 49.63 91.26 30.93
C MET A 371 49.81 92.36 29.88
N MET A 372 48.91 92.48 28.90
CA MET A 372 48.92 93.56 27.92
C MET A 372 48.64 94.91 28.60
N GLU A 373 47.63 94.96 29.47
CA GLU A 373 47.34 96.15 30.29
C GLU A 373 48.56 96.55 31.13
N ALA A 374 49.20 95.59 31.81
CA ALA A 374 50.42 95.84 32.59
C ALA A 374 51.63 96.26 31.71
N LYS A 375 51.76 95.71 30.49
CA LYS A 375 52.82 96.07 29.56
C LYS A 375 52.62 97.49 29.02
N ASP A 376 51.39 97.86 28.66
CA ASP A 376 51.05 99.22 28.21
C ASP A 376 51.30 100.24 29.34
N GLU A 377 50.99 99.89 30.58
CA GLU A 377 51.34 100.70 31.76
C GLU A 377 52.86 100.84 31.94
N LEU A 378 53.62 99.74 31.81
CA LEU A 378 55.09 99.79 31.86
C LEU A 378 55.70 100.60 30.72
N GLU A 379 55.15 100.51 29.50
CA GLU A 379 55.61 101.33 28.37
C GLU A 379 55.30 102.82 28.61
N LYS A 380 54.14 103.16 29.16
CA LYS A 380 53.84 104.54 29.59
C LYS A 380 54.85 105.02 30.64
N SER A 381 55.08 104.25 31.70
CA SER A 381 56.08 104.58 32.71
C SER A 381 57.50 104.65 32.15
N ARG A 382 57.85 103.85 31.12
CA ARG A 382 59.14 103.93 30.44
C ARG A 382 59.27 105.21 29.60
N HIS A 383 58.24 105.60 28.84
CA HIS A 383 58.27 106.87 28.10
C HIS A 383 58.35 108.06 29.07
N GLU A 384 57.61 108.02 30.19
CA GLU A 384 57.73 109.00 31.26
C GLU A 384 59.16 109.08 31.82
N LEU A 385 59.84 107.94 32.01
CA LEU A 385 61.24 107.91 32.43
C LEU A 385 62.21 108.40 31.34
N GLU A 386 61.98 108.09 30.07
CA GLU A 386 62.80 108.58 28.95
C GLU A 386 62.66 110.10 28.77
N ASP A 387 61.45 110.64 28.93
CA ASP A 387 61.20 112.08 28.96
C ASP A 387 61.93 112.74 30.14
N LEU A 388 61.91 112.10 31.31
CA LEU A 388 62.69 112.54 32.48
C LEU A 388 64.21 112.46 32.23
N ASP A 389 64.70 111.43 31.55
CA ASP A 389 66.12 111.31 31.20
C ASP A 389 66.54 112.33 30.12
N LEU A 390 65.67 112.63 29.15
CA LEU A 390 65.87 113.68 28.15
C LEU A 390 65.93 115.06 28.80
N THR A 391 65.00 115.36 29.70
CA THR A 391 65.04 116.61 30.47
C THR A 391 66.30 116.68 31.33
N ILE A 392 66.71 115.59 31.99
CA ILE A 392 68.00 115.53 32.71
C ILE A 392 69.19 115.74 31.75
N ALA A 393 69.16 115.17 30.55
CA ALA A 393 70.23 115.31 29.57
C ALA A 393 70.30 116.73 29.00
N GLN A 394 69.17 117.36 28.71
CA GLN A 394 69.07 118.78 28.35
C GLN A 394 69.64 119.65 29.47
N TYR A 395 69.20 119.45 30.71
CA TYR A 395 69.77 120.15 31.87
C TYR A 395 71.29 119.92 32.00
N LYS A 396 71.79 118.72 31.71
CA LYS A 396 73.24 118.44 31.70
C LYS A 396 73.97 119.10 30.54
N ALA A 397 73.34 119.24 29.37
CA ALA A 397 73.91 119.86 28.18
C ALA A 397 73.95 121.38 28.32
N GLU A 398 72.87 122.00 28.78
CA GLU A 398 72.83 123.41 29.18
C GLU A 398 73.94 123.68 30.20
N LYS A 399 74.07 122.83 31.22
CA LYS A 399 75.15 122.93 32.21
C LYS A 399 76.56 122.76 31.62
N ARG A 400 76.71 122.10 30.47
CA ARG A 400 78.01 121.95 29.78
C ARG A 400 78.30 123.10 28.81
N GLU A 401 77.28 123.69 28.19
CA GLU A 401 77.44 124.92 27.42
C GLU A 401 77.75 126.09 28.36
N GLU A 402 77.09 126.17 29.51
CA GLU A 402 77.46 127.10 30.59
C GLU A 402 78.93 126.96 31.04
N GLN A 403 79.53 125.78 30.85
CA GLN A 403 80.95 125.54 31.16
C GLN A 403 81.90 125.80 29.98
N ARG A 404 81.42 125.92 28.74
CA ARG A 404 82.25 126.23 27.56
C ARG A 404 82.37 127.73 27.29
N ASP A 405 81.47 128.52 27.86
CA ASP A 405 81.55 129.98 27.83
C ASP A 405 82.34 130.58 29.03
N GLN A 406 83.10 129.73 29.75
CA GLN A 406 84.14 130.10 30.72
C GLN A 406 85.52 129.67 30.22
#